data_AF-A0A1M7N4M8-F1
#
_entry.id   AF-A0A1M7N4M8-F1
#
_cell.length_a   1.000
_cell.length_b   1.000
_cell.length_c   1.000
_cell.angle_alpha   90.00
_cell.angle_beta   90.00
_cell.angle_gamma   90.00
#
_symmetry.space_group_name_H-M   'P 1'
#
loop_
_entity.id
_entity.type
_entity.pdbx_description
1 polymer ?
#
loop_
_entity_poly.entity_id
_entity_poly.type
_entity_poly.pdbx_seq_one_letter_code
_entity_poly.pdbx_strand_id
1 'polypeptide(L)'
;MTTKFPFALILSLGIGFLSCSVSDDEQGIKVEICNNGIDDDSDGQIDCDDGDCVEDNACIQLGSDYRLKDNISVLRYGLSEALQLHAKTYTYKADDSAEKRMGFMAQDVQAIMPELVSVDKSDQHLKLKYMDLVPVLVNAIKEQQQIIASHQQQIELLKCALENQGQSK
;
A
#
# COMPACT_ATOMS: atom_id res chain seq x y z
N MET A 1 75.11 48.83 10.43
CA MET A 1 76.15 47.94 9.86
C MET A 1 75.48 46.61 9.54
N THR A 2 74.94 46.42 8.33
CA THR A 2 75.60 45.69 7.22
C THR A 2 76.19 44.37 7.72
N THR A 3 75.65 43.22 7.32
CA THR A 3 76.01 42.63 6.03
C THR A 3 74.98 41.63 5.53
N LYS A 4 74.71 41.72 4.23
CA LYS A 4 74.01 40.73 3.39
C LYS A 4 74.94 39.54 3.15
N PHE A 5 74.39 38.33 3.13
CA PHE A 5 75.02 37.16 2.50
C PHE A 5 74.09 36.61 1.41
N PRO A 6 74.56 36.43 0.16
CA PRO A 6 73.77 35.87 -0.93
C PRO A 6 74.11 34.39 -1.20
N PHE A 7 73.22 33.78 -1.98
CA PHE A 7 73.44 32.65 -2.90
C PHE A 7 73.47 31.23 -2.30
N ALA A 8 72.39 30.50 -2.57
CA ALA A 8 72.42 29.04 -2.70
C ALA A 8 71.64 28.64 -3.95
N LEU A 9 72.40 28.15 -4.92
CA LEU A 9 72.00 27.45 -6.13
C LEU A 9 71.67 26.00 -5.74
N ILE A 10 70.45 25.50 -5.98
CA ILE A 10 70.22 24.04 -6.04
C ILE A 10 69.43 23.69 -7.29
N LEU A 11 70.07 22.80 -8.03
CA LEU A 11 69.73 22.20 -9.30
C LEU A 11 68.58 21.19 -9.15
N SER A 12 67.74 21.13 -10.18
CA SER A 12 66.60 20.24 -10.43
C SER A 12 66.80 18.76 -10.07
N LEU A 13 65.76 18.13 -9.50
CA LEU A 13 65.38 16.76 -9.81
C LEU A 13 63.86 16.64 -9.76
N GLY A 14 63.25 16.31 -10.89
CA GLY A 14 61.81 16.14 -11.00
C GLY A 14 61.32 14.89 -10.27
N ILE A 15 60.18 15.02 -9.61
CA ILE A 15 59.21 13.93 -9.47
C ILE A 15 57.88 14.57 -9.79
N GLY A 16 57.37 14.28 -10.99
CA GLY A 16 56.00 14.55 -11.34
C GLY A 16 55.12 13.70 -10.45
N PHE A 17 54.63 14.28 -9.37
CA PHE A 17 53.42 13.78 -8.73
C PHE A 17 52.29 14.17 -9.65
N LEU A 18 51.99 13.25 -10.57
CA LEU A 18 50.64 13.11 -11.11
C LEU A 18 49.78 12.85 -9.87
N SER A 19 49.24 13.91 -9.28
CA SER A 19 48.23 13.77 -8.25
C SER A 19 47.06 13.10 -8.93
N CYS A 20 46.93 11.79 -8.70
CA CYS A 20 45.66 11.13 -8.84
C CYS A 20 44.78 11.78 -7.77
N SER A 21 44.07 12.84 -8.15
CA SER A 21 42.88 13.22 -7.43
C SER A 21 41.96 12.03 -7.57
N VAL A 22 41.95 11.17 -6.54
CA VAL A 22 40.73 10.42 -6.21
C VAL A 22 39.69 11.52 -6.08
N SER A 23 38.83 11.61 -7.10
CA SER A 23 37.56 12.29 -6.95
C SER A 23 36.95 11.63 -5.73
N ASP A 24 36.76 12.39 -4.67
CA ASP A 24 35.81 12.03 -3.64
C ASP A 24 34.48 11.93 -4.39
N ASP A 25 34.15 10.71 -4.82
CA ASP A 25 32.87 10.35 -5.37
C ASP A 25 31.93 10.43 -4.17
N GLU A 26 31.44 11.64 -3.91
CA GLU A 26 30.23 11.90 -3.16
C GLU A 26 29.07 11.38 -4.02
N GLN A 27 29.06 10.06 -4.25
CA GLN A 27 27.90 9.35 -4.77
C GLN A 27 26.89 9.36 -3.64
N GLY A 28 26.12 10.45 -3.57
CA GLY A 28 24.90 10.48 -2.80
C GLY A 28 24.12 9.23 -3.17
N ILE A 29 23.72 8.47 -2.15
CA ILE A 29 22.91 7.27 -2.31
C ILE A 29 21.73 7.67 -3.18
N LYS A 30 21.74 7.23 -4.44
CA LYS A 30 20.58 7.35 -5.29
C LYS A 30 19.59 6.34 -4.77
N VAL A 31 18.40 6.81 -4.43
CA VAL A 31 17.33 5.99 -3.88
C VAL A 31 16.38 5.72 -5.01
N GLU A 32 16.02 4.45 -5.19
CA GLU A 32 15.08 4.01 -6.20
C GLU A 32 13.66 4.55 -5.92
N ILE A 33 12.98 5.03 -6.95
CA ILE A 33 11.54 5.36 -6.89
C ILE A 33 10.78 4.21 -7.52
N CYS A 34 10.32 3.29 -6.68
CA CYS A 34 9.76 1.98 -7.05
C CYS A 34 8.44 1.96 -7.86
N ASN A 35 8.04 3.06 -8.48
CA ASN A 35 6.78 3.15 -9.22
C ASN A 35 6.79 4.12 -10.42
N ASN A 36 7.96 4.49 -10.93
CA ASN A 36 8.10 5.49 -11.98
C ASN A 36 8.56 4.92 -13.34
N GLY A 37 8.87 3.62 -13.42
CA GLY A 37 9.30 2.95 -14.66
C GLY A 37 10.73 3.27 -15.09
N ILE A 38 11.56 3.78 -14.18
CA ILE A 38 12.95 4.22 -14.44
C ILE A 38 13.86 3.54 -13.42
N ASP A 39 15.07 3.20 -13.86
CA ASP A 39 16.20 2.80 -13.02
C ASP A 39 16.84 4.08 -12.45
N ASP A 40 16.40 4.53 -11.28
CA ASP A 40 16.81 5.82 -10.68
C ASP A 40 18.20 5.74 -10.06
N ASP A 41 18.56 4.58 -9.50
CA ASP A 41 19.87 4.35 -8.90
C ASP A 41 20.95 3.84 -9.89
N SER A 42 20.53 3.47 -11.09
CA SER A 42 21.35 3.04 -12.23
C SER A 42 22.03 1.67 -12.02
N ASP A 43 21.43 0.78 -11.24
CA ASP A 43 21.93 -0.57 -10.98
C ASP A 43 21.48 -1.63 -12.01
N GLY A 44 20.58 -1.24 -12.92
CA GLY A 44 20.06 -2.07 -14.01
C GLY A 44 18.75 -2.80 -13.69
N GLN A 45 18.16 -2.56 -12.53
CA GLN A 45 16.82 -2.99 -12.15
C GLN A 45 15.84 -1.81 -12.25
N ILE A 46 14.54 -2.09 -12.38
CA ILE A 46 13.51 -1.05 -12.52
C ILE A 46 12.33 -1.40 -11.62
N ASP A 47 11.87 -0.44 -10.82
CA ASP A 47 10.69 -0.57 -9.97
C ASP A 47 10.68 -1.90 -9.17
N CYS A 48 9.64 -2.71 -9.31
CA CYS A 48 9.45 -3.95 -8.56
C CYS A 48 10.31 -5.12 -9.03
N ASP A 49 11.03 -4.97 -10.14
CA ASP A 49 12.07 -5.92 -10.53
C ASP A 49 13.39 -5.62 -9.78
N ASP A 50 13.48 -4.51 -9.05
CA ASP A 50 14.59 -4.14 -8.17
C ASP A 50 14.46 -4.73 -6.76
N GLY A 51 15.55 -5.35 -6.30
CA GLY A 51 15.75 -5.78 -4.92
C GLY A 51 15.63 -4.66 -3.88
N ASP A 52 15.90 -3.42 -4.23
CA ASP A 52 15.79 -2.26 -3.33
C ASP A 52 14.31 -1.83 -3.12
N CYS A 53 13.40 -2.33 -3.96
CA CYS A 53 11.97 -2.04 -3.93
C CYS A 53 11.12 -3.12 -3.25
N VAL A 54 11.72 -4.18 -2.69
CA VAL A 54 10.98 -5.33 -2.13
C VAL A 54 10.06 -4.99 -0.95
N GLU A 55 10.33 -3.90 -0.23
CA GLU A 55 9.48 -3.41 0.87
C GLU A 55 8.58 -2.23 0.46
N ASP A 56 8.71 -1.72 -0.77
CA ASP A 56 7.90 -0.60 -1.23
C ASP A 56 6.45 -1.04 -1.46
N ASN A 57 5.50 -0.21 -1.02
CA ASN A 57 4.08 -0.52 -1.11
C ASN A 57 3.57 -0.66 -2.56
N ALA A 58 4.26 -0.07 -3.54
CA ALA A 58 3.98 -0.28 -4.96
C ALA A 58 4.30 -1.71 -5.42
N CYS A 59 5.24 -2.37 -4.74
CA CYS A 59 5.79 -3.66 -5.12
C CYS A 59 5.37 -4.81 -4.20
N ILE A 60 4.51 -4.55 -3.20
CA ILE A 60 3.89 -5.60 -2.39
C ILE A 60 2.99 -6.48 -3.26
N GLN A 61 3.54 -7.59 -3.74
CA GLN A 61 2.79 -8.64 -4.41
C GLN A 61 2.40 -9.73 -3.42
N LEU A 62 1.08 -9.89 -3.20
CA LEU A 62 0.57 -10.96 -2.35
C LEU A 62 0.36 -12.25 -3.18
N GLY A 63 1.20 -13.25 -2.93
CA GLY A 63 1.06 -14.57 -3.55
C GLY A 63 -0.32 -15.18 -3.32
N SER A 64 -1.05 -15.47 -4.39
CA SER A 64 -2.45 -15.93 -4.31
C SER A 64 -2.76 -17.19 -5.12
N ASP A 65 -1.74 -17.80 -5.73
CA ASP A 65 -1.84 -19.04 -6.51
C ASP A 65 -2.52 -20.17 -5.72
N TYR A 66 -3.42 -20.89 -6.37
CA TYR A 66 -4.16 -22.00 -5.77
C TYR A 66 -3.25 -23.07 -5.15
N ARG A 67 -2.07 -23.33 -5.74
CA ARG A 67 -1.08 -24.31 -5.25
C ARG A 67 -0.42 -23.91 -3.93
N LEU A 68 -0.52 -22.64 -3.55
CA LEU A 68 0.01 -22.12 -2.28
C LEU A 68 -1.04 -22.18 -1.16
N LYS A 69 -2.25 -22.69 -1.44
CA LYS A 69 -3.40 -22.67 -0.53
C LYS A 69 -3.95 -24.08 -0.34
N ASP A 70 -4.43 -24.37 0.86
CA ASP A 70 -5.06 -25.63 1.21
C ASP A 70 -6.32 -25.36 2.06
N ASN A 71 -7.18 -26.37 2.27
CA ASN A 71 -8.42 -26.30 3.04
C ASN A 71 -9.37 -25.18 2.56
N ILE A 72 -9.53 -25.07 1.24
CA ILE A 72 -10.27 -23.98 0.60
C ILE A 72 -11.79 -24.19 0.72
N SER A 73 -12.47 -23.22 1.35
CA SER A 73 -13.94 -23.19 1.48
C SER A 73 -14.51 -21.86 1.00
N VAL A 74 -15.80 -21.84 0.65
CA VAL A 74 -16.50 -20.60 0.27
C VAL A 74 -16.57 -19.65 1.47
N LEU A 75 -16.18 -18.39 1.24
CA LEU A 75 -16.28 -17.32 2.23
C LEU A 75 -17.76 -16.99 2.48
N ARG A 76 -18.17 -17.03 3.76
CA ARG A 76 -19.57 -16.85 4.17
C ARG A 76 -19.98 -15.39 4.37
N TYR A 77 -19.02 -14.51 4.62
CA TYR A 77 -19.29 -13.10 4.85
C TYR A 77 -19.67 -12.39 3.55
N GLY A 78 -20.60 -11.44 3.66
CA GLY A 78 -21.16 -10.71 2.52
C GLY A 78 -21.85 -9.42 2.92
N LEU A 79 -23.01 -9.15 2.33
CA LEU A 79 -23.72 -7.89 2.49
C LEU A 79 -24.24 -7.69 3.92
N SER A 80 -24.70 -8.76 4.58
CA SER A 80 -25.24 -8.68 5.94
C SER A 80 -24.22 -8.16 6.95
N GLU A 81 -22.97 -8.64 6.89
CA GLU A 81 -21.91 -8.20 7.81
C GLU A 81 -21.37 -6.83 7.41
N ALA A 82 -21.21 -6.57 6.12
CA ALA A 82 -20.75 -5.28 5.62
C ALA A 82 -21.68 -4.15 6.07
N LEU A 83 -23.00 -4.37 6.08
CA LEU A 83 -24.00 -3.39 6.53
C LEU A 83 -23.97 -3.13 8.05
N GLN A 84 -23.38 -4.03 8.84
CA GLN A 84 -23.23 -3.85 10.28
C GLN A 84 -21.96 -3.06 10.66
N LEU A 85 -21.04 -2.87 9.69
CA LEU A 85 -19.81 -2.12 9.95
C LEU A 85 -20.07 -0.62 10.04
N HIS A 86 -19.36 0.03 10.96
CA HIS A 86 -19.44 1.47 11.16
C HIS A 86 -18.07 2.10 10.92
N ALA A 87 -17.92 2.77 9.77
CA ALA A 87 -16.75 3.60 9.52
C ALA A 87 -16.74 4.79 10.48
N LYS A 88 -15.58 5.08 11.06
CA LYS A 88 -15.37 6.19 12.00
C LYS A 88 -14.20 7.05 11.54
N THR A 89 -14.29 8.33 11.86
CA THR A 89 -13.14 9.24 11.83
C THR A 89 -12.51 9.31 13.23
N TYR A 90 -11.19 9.30 13.32
CA TYR A 90 -10.48 9.37 14.60
C TYR A 90 -9.13 10.08 14.44
N THR A 91 -8.51 10.40 15.57
CA THR A 91 -7.11 10.84 15.67
C THR A 91 -6.38 9.87 16.61
N TYR A 92 -5.06 9.78 16.51
CA TYR A 92 -4.27 8.97 17.44
C TYR A 92 -3.97 9.77 18.71
N LYS A 93 -4.07 9.12 19.87
CA LYS A 93 -3.79 9.77 21.17
C LYS A 93 -2.33 10.20 21.33
N ALA A 94 -1.41 9.47 20.70
CA ALA A 94 0.03 9.73 20.73
C ALA A 94 0.50 10.63 19.58
N ASP A 95 -0.44 11.16 18.78
CA ASP A 95 -0.16 12.01 17.64
C ASP A 95 -0.61 13.44 17.92
N ASP A 96 0.36 14.32 18.18
CA ASP A 96 0.13 15.74 18.49
C ASP A 96 -0.32 16.55 17.27
N SER A 97 -0.19 16.01 16.05
CA SER A 97 -0.66 16.69 14.84
C SER A 97 -2.19 16.78 14.75
N ALA A 98 -2.89 15.94 15.54
CA ALA A 98 -4.33 15.75 15.48
C ALA A 98 -4.85 15.44 14.06
N GLU A 99 -4.03 14.79 13.24
CA GLU A 99 -4.39 14.39 11.88
C GLU A 99 -5.60 13.45 11.91
N LYS A 100 -6.66 13.83 11.20
CA LYS A 100 -7.87 13.01 11.11
C LYS A 100 -7.66 11.85 10.15
N ARG A 101 -7.99 10.66 10.62
CA ARG A 101 -7.95 9.42 9.86
C ARG A 101 -9.32 8.77 9.83
N MET A 102 -9.53 7.88 8.87
CA MET A 102 -10.76 7.12 8.71
C MET A 102 -10.46 5.62 8.83
N GLY A 103 -11.40 4.86 9.37
CA GLY A 103 -11.28 3.41 9.46
C GLY A 103 -12.36 2.81 10.33
N PHE A 104 -12.05 1.67 10.96
CA PHE A 104 -12.97 0.96 11.85
C PHE A 104 -12.36 0.78 13.23
N MET A 105 -13.22 0.59 14.24
CA MET A 105 -12.75 0.16 15.55
C MET A 105 -12.62 -1.36 15.55
N ALA A 106 -11.46 -1.87 15.96
CA ALA A 106 -11.19 -3.30 15.91
C ALA A 106 -12.17 -4.11 16.77
N GLN A 107 -12.68 -3.54 17.86
CA GLN A 107 -13.68 -4.15 18.74
C GLN A 107 -15.03 -4.32 18.05
N ASP A 108 -15.46 -3.32 17.28
CA ASP A 108 -16.72 -3.39 16.52
C ASP A 108 -16.63 -4.45 15.43
N VAL A 109 -15.49 -4.49 14.72
CA VAL A 109 -15.23 -5.52 13.69
C VAL A 109 -15.16 -6.90 14.33
N GLN A 110 -14.51 -7.06 15.48
CA GLN A 110 -14.36 -8.34 16.16
C GLN A 110 -15.70 -8.98 16.52
N ALA A 111 -16.70 -8.16 16.87
CA ALA A 111 -18.04 -8.65 17.19
C ALA A 111 -18.79 -9.22 15.97
N ILE A 112 -18.41 -8.82 14.75
CA ILE A 112 -19.09 -9.17 13.50
C ILE A 112 -18.28 -10.22 12.72
N MET A 113 -16.98 -9.97 12.56
CA MET A 113 -16.04 -10.81 11.81
C MET A 113 -14.72 -10.96 12.59
N PRO A 114 -14.69 -11.84 13.61
CA PRO A 114 -13.53 -11.97 14.52
C PRO A 114 -12.23 -12.35 13.83
N GLU A 115 -12.27 -13.05 12.69
CA GLU A 115 -11.10 -13.53 11.94
C GLU A 115 -10.27 -12.40 11.30
N LEU A 116 -10.91 -11.24 11.06
CA LEU A 116 -10.24 -10.03 10.56
C LEU A 116 -9.49 -9.27 11.65
N VAL A 117 -9.57 -9.71 12.90
CA VAL A 117 -8.92 -9.06 14.04
C VAL A 117 -7.81 -9.93 14.58
N SER A 118 -6.61 -9.36 14.70
CA SER A 118 -5.49 -9.99 15.40
C SER A 118 -5.21 -9.27 16.72
N VAL A 119 -4.64 -9.97 17.68
CA VAL A 119 -4.15 -9.41 18.93
C VAL A 119 -2.64 -9.31 18.84
N ASP A 120 -2.09 -8.13 19.06
CA ASP A 120 -0.66 -7.96 19.23
C ASP A 120 -0.22 -8.60 20.56
N LYS A 121 0.77 -9.50 20.51
CA LYS A 121 1.22 -10.25 21.70
C LYS A 121 2.03 -9.40 22.68
N SER A 122 2.56 -8.26 22.24
CA SER A 122 3.46 -7.43 23.04
C SER A 122 2.69 -6.50 23.98
N ASP A 123 1.62 -5.90 23.49
CA ASP A 123 0.86 -4.85 24.17
C ASP A 123 -0.65 -5.13 24.23
N GLN A 124 -1.09 -6.28 23.69
CA GLN A 124 -2.47 -6.74 23.68
C GLN A 124 -3.43 -5.85 22.87
N HIS A 125 -2.92 -4.92 22.06
CA HIS A 125 -3.77 -4.11 21.19
C HIS A 125 -4.35 -4.95 20.04
N LEU A 126 -5.61 -4.67 19.71
CA LEU A 126 -6.29 -5.27 18.57
C LEU A 126 -5.86 -4.57 17.27
N LYS A 127 -5.56 -5.35 16.24
CA LYS A 127 -5.19 -4.89 14.89
C LYS A 127 -6.16 -5.45 13.86
N LEU A 128 -6.40 -4.70 12.78
CA LEU A 128 -7.27 -5.10 11.70
C LEU A 128 -6.48 -5.60 10.49
N LYS A 129 -6.92 -6.72 9.92
CA LYS A 129 -6.46 -7.24 8.64
C LYS A 129 -7.29 -6.63 7.51
N TYR A 130 -7.02 -5.38 7.17
CA TYR A 130 -7.83 -4.64 6.18
C TYR A 130 -7.91 -5.32 4.81
N MET A 131 -6.84 -6.00 4.37
CA MET A 131 -6.83 -6.71 3.08
C MET A 131 -7.80 -7.90 3.05
N ASP A 132 -8.05 -8.53 4.21
CA ASP A 132 -9.00 -9.64 4.32
C ASP A 132 -10.46 -9.17 4.22
N LEU A 133 -10.71 -7.86 4.34
CA LEU A 133 -12.05 -7.27 4.16
C LEU A 133 -12.45 -7.19 2.67
N VAL A 134 -11.48 -7.10 1.77
CA VAL A 134 -11.73 -6.98 0.32
C VAL A 134 -12.63 -8.09 -0.23
N PRO A 135 -12.36 -9.40 -0.02
CA PRO A 135 -13.24 -10.46 -0.52
C PRO A 135 -14.65 -10.42 0.10
N VAL A 136 -14.81 -9.94 1.34
CA VAL A 136 -16.12 -9.73 1.96
C VAL A 136 -16.91 -8.66 1.20
N LEU A 137 -16.27 -7.53 0.90
CA LEU A 137 -16.90 -6.45 0.13
C LEU A 137 -17.27 -6.89 -1.29
N VAL A 138 -16.45 -7.73 -1.93
CA VAL A 138 -16.78 -8.32 -3.23
C VAL A 138 -18.04 -9.19 -3.14
N ASN A 139 -18.18 -10.02 -2.11
CA ASN A 139 -19.40 -10.80 -1.87
C ASN A 139 -20.61 -9.88 -1.64
N ALA A 140 -20.46 -8.84 -0.82
CA ALA A 140 -21.52 -7.86 -0.57
C ALA A 140 -22.01 -7.18 -1.85
N ILE A 141 -21.12 -6.79 -2.76
CA ILE A 141 -21.47 -6.19 -4.06
C ILE A 141 -22.21 -7.21 -4.93
N LYS A 142 -21.78 -8.47 -4.97
CA LYS A 142 -22.47 -9.53 -5.74
C LYS A 142 -23.89 -9.76 -5.23
N GLU A 143 -24.08 -9.84 -3.92
CA GLU A 143 -25.39 -9.97 -3.30
C GLU A 143 -26.27 -8.76 -3.58
N GLN A 144 -25.70 -7.55 -3.48
CA GLN A 144 -26.39 -6.32 -3.85
C GLN A 144 -26.83 -6.33 -5.33
N GLN A 145 -25.99 -6.83 -6.24
CA GLN A 145 -26.33 -6.96 -7.66
C GLN A 145 -27.50 -7.93 -7.90
N GLN A 146 -27.57 -9.02 -7.14
CA GLN A 146 -28.70 -9.96 -7.19
C GLN A 146 -30.01 -9.30 -6.72
N ILE A 147 -29.94 -8.52 -5.64
CA ILE A 147 -31.09 -7.75 -5.13
C ILE A 147 -31.58 -6.74 -6.17
N ILE A 148 -30.66 -6.01 -6.82
CA ILE A 148 -30.99 -5.06 -7.88
C ILE A 148 -31.69 -5.77 -9.05
N ALA A 149 -31.15 -6.89 -9.52
CA ALA A 149 -31.75 -7.65 -10.62
C ALA A 149 -33.17 -8.16 -10.27
N SER A 150 -33.35 -8.66 -9.05
CA SER A 150 -34.67 -9.06 -8.53
C SER A 150 -35.66 -7.90 -8.50
N HIS A 151 -35.25 -6.74 -8.00
CA HIS A 151 -36.12 -5.55 -7.99
C HIS A 151 -36.47 -5.06 -9.39
N GLN A 152 -35.54 -5.11 -10.35
CA GLN A 152 -35.82 -4.76 -11.75
C GLN A 152 -36.88 -5.69 -12.37
N GLN A 153 -36.77 -6.99 -12.11
CA GLN A 153 -37.77 -7.96 -12.57
C GLN A 153 -39.16 -7.68 -11.97
N GLN A 154 -39.21 -7.35 -10.67
CA GLN A 154 -40.48 -6.99 -10.03
C GLN A 154 -41.06 -5.72 -10.67
N ILE A 155 -40.26 -4.68 -10.88
CA ILE A 155 -40.72 -3.44 -11.53
C ILE A 155 -41.33 -3.72 -12.90
N GLU A 156 -40.70 -4.60 -13.70
CA GLU A 156 -41.22 -4.96 -15.02
C GLU A 156 -42.57 -5.69 -14.93
N LEU A 157 -42.67 -6.67 -14.03
CA LEU A 157 -43.93 -7.40 -13.79
C LEU A 157 -45.06 -6.46 -13.34
N LEU A 158 -44.76 -5.51 -12.45
CA LEU A 158 -45.74 -4.52 -12.00
C LEU A 158 -46.19 -3.60 -13.15
N LYS A 159 -45.28 -3.16 -14.02
CA LYS A 159 -45.63 -2.33 -15.19
C LYS A 159 -46.58 -3.07 -16.13
N CYS A 160 -46.25 -4.31 -16.49
CA CYS A 160 -47.11 -5.13 -17.36
C CYS A 160 -48.51 -5.32 -16.74
N ALA A 161 -48.60 -5.52 -15.43
CA ALA A 161 -49.90 -5.66 -14.75
C ALA A 161 -50.75 -4.39 -14.83
N LEU A 162 -50.14 -3.21 -14.68
CA LEU A 162 -50.85 -1.92 -14.75
C LEU A 162 -51.32 -1.58 -16.17
N GLU A 163 -50.52 -1.87 -17.20
CA GLU A 163 -50.90 -1.66 -18.60
C GLU A 163 -52.15 -2.48 -18.98
N ASN A 164 -52.20 -3.74 -18.55
CA ASN A 164 -53.35 -4.62 -18.78
C ASN A 164 -54.63 -4.13 -18.05
N GLN A 165 -54.49 -3.49 -16.89
CA GLN A 165 -55.63 -2.90 -16.17
C GLN A 165 -56.18 -1.64 -16.85
N GLY A 166 -55.33 -0.85 -17.51
CA GLY A 166 -55.72 0.34 -18.25
C GLY A 166 -56.49 0.04 -19.55
N GLN A 167 -56.24 -1.12 -20.16
CA GLN A 167 -56.90 -1.56 -21.40
C GLN A 167 -58.29 -2.20 -21.19
N SER A 168 -58.67 -2.47 -19.94
CA SER A 168 -59.95 -3.12 -19.60
C SER A 168 -61.03 -2.15 -19.12
N LYS A 169 -60.82 -0.84 -19.26
CA LYS A 169 -61.78 0.23 -18.99
C LYS A 169 -62.11 1.00 -20.27
#